data_AF-A0ABD4RUX2-F1
#
_entry.id   AF-A0ABD4RUX2-F1
#
_cell.length_a   1.000
_cell.length_b   1.000
_cell.length_c   1.000
_cell.angle_alpha   90.00
_cell.angle_beta   90.00
_cell.angle_gamma   90.00
#
_symmetry.space_group_name_H-M   'P 1'
#
loop_
_entity.id
_entity.type
_entity.pdbx_description
1 polymer ?
#
loop_
_entity_poly.entity_id
_entity_poly.type
_entity_poly.pdbx_seq_one_letter_code
_entity_poly.pdbx_strand_id
1 'polypeptide(L)'
;MAFTALHQDYMLYYLLTGTAIAPTKNGKADFEAIDKMELADKKEQLAAIDKLNPKGANIVSFTILQSLNEFLYFEFTELLKQGLRVRKCRNCGRYFVLKSKHETFYCDRTAENGLTCKAIGNKAEYLKKLAEDAPLLDYERIYKAHYAKMMRDEAKEMPADDKIGAARKAFTFWAETAKEARRQYVAGGISETEFAKRLELQ
;
A
#
# COMPACT_ATOMS: atom_id res chain seq x y z
N MET A 1 -5.33 18.57 -5.17
CA MET A 1 -6.77 18.80 -4.94
C MET A 1 -7.40 17.48 -4.51
N ALA A 2 -8.21 17.47 -3.46
CA ALA A 2 -8.90 16.26 -2.99
C ALA A 2 -9.94 15.81 -4.04
N PHE A 3 -10.18 14.50 -4.16
CA PHE A 3 -11.20 13.94 -5.07
C PHE A 3 -12.58 14.59 -4.86
N THR A 4 -12.92 14.87 -3.60
CA THR A 4 -14.14 15.56 -3.17
C THR A 4 -14.25 17.02 -3.63
N ALA A 5 -13.13 17.67 -3.98
CA ALA A 5 -13.13 19.02 -4.54
C ALA A 5 -13.38 19.03 -6.05
N LEU A 6 -13.14 17.91 -6.74
CA LEU A 6 -13.35 17.75 -8.19
C LEU A 6 -14.71 17.09 -8.50
N HIS A 7 -15.31 16.39 -7.53
CA HIS A 7 -16.57 15.68 -7.66
C HIS A 7 -17.51 16.04 -6.49
N GLN A 8 -18.00 17.28 -6.46
CA GLN A 8 -18.95 17.75 -5.43
C GLN A 8 -20.28 16.99 -5.49
N ASP A 9 -20.66 16.53 -6.67
CA ASP A 9 -21.76 15.60 -6.95
C ASP A 9 -21.63 14.27 -6.20
N TYR A 10 -20.41 13.79 -5.96
CA TYR A 10 -20.18 12.57 -5.16
C TYR A 10 -20.52 12.76 -3.68
N MET A 11 -20.34 13.97 -3.13
CA MET A 11 -20.75 14.27 -1.75
C MET A 11 -22.27 14.40 -1.60
N LEU A 12 -22.98 14.59 -2.71
CA LEU A 12 -24.45 14.63 -2.77
C LEU A 12 -25.05 13.27 -3.11
N TYR A 13 -24.24 12.24 -3.35
CA TYR A 13 -24.70 10.88 -3.58
C TYR A 13 -25.07 10.23 -2.24
N TYR A 14 -26.24 10.60 -1.73
CA TYR A 14 -26.87 9.85 -0.65
C TYR A 14 -27.35 8.53 -1.24
N LEU A 15 -26.83 7.40 -0.72
CA LEU A 15 -27.52 6.15 -0.96
C LEU A 15 -28.89 6.25 -0.30
N LEU A 16 -29.94 6.04 -1.09
CA LEU A 16 -31.25 5.67 -0.57
C LEU A 16 -31.20 4.22 -0.06
N THR A 17 -30.33 3.95 0.91
CA THR A 17 -30.40 2.70 1.68
C THR A 17 -31.51 2.85 2.70
N GLY A 18 -32.65 2.22 2.42
CA GLY A 18 -33.72 2.06 3.39
C GLY A 18 -33.43 0.85 4.28
N THR A 19 -33.53 1.04 5.59
CA THR A 19 -33.66 -0.08 6.52
C THR A 19 -35.14 -0.42 6.59
N ALA A 20 -35.52 -1.56 6.01
CA ALA A 20 -36.90 -2.02 6.04
C ALA A 20 -37.04 -3.18 7.01
N ILE A 21 -38.21 -3.24 7.63
CA ILE A 21 -38.64 -4.37 8.45
C ILE A 21 -39.52 -5.25 7.57
N ALA A 22 -39.14 -6.52 7.39
CA ALA A 22 -39.90 -7.45 6.58
C ALA A 22 -40.51 -8.60 7.40
N PRO A 23 -41.68 -9.11 6.99
CA PRO A 23 -42.19 -10.37 7.47
C PRO A 23 -41.23 -11.50 7.07
N THR A 24 -41.17 -12.52 7.91
CA THR A 24 -40.37 -13.72 7.65
C THR A 24 -41.24 -14.96 7.53
N LYS A 25 -40.81 -15.89 6.69
CA LYS A 25 -41.37 -17.24 6.56
C LYS A 25 -40.23 -18.23 6.79
N ASN A 26 -40.36 -19.08 7.81
CA ASN A 26 -39.32 -20.03 8.24
C ASN A 26 -37.95 -19.37 8.53
N GLY A 27 -37.96 -18.16 9.12
CA GLY A 27 -36.73 -17.45 9.50
C GLY A 27 -35.99 -16.76 8.35
N LYS A 28 -36.54 -16.75 7.13
CA LYS A 28 -36.04 -15.98 5.98
C LYS A 28 -37.03 -14.89 5.58
N ALA A 29 -36.55 -13.81 4.97
CA ALA A 29 -37.41 -12.75 4.44
C ALA A 29 -38.41 -13.33 3.42
N ASP A 30 -39.69 -13.01 3.60
CA ASP A 30 -40.75 -13.46 2.70
C ASP A 30 -40.88 -12.48 1.52
N PHE A 31 -40.08 -12.69 0.48
CA PHE A 31 -40.03 -11.80 -0.70
C PHE A 31 -41.38 -11.70 -1.43
N GLU A 32 -42.20 -12.75 -1.43
CA GLU A 32 -43.54 -12.71 -2.03
C GLU A 32 -44.49 -11.79 -1.28
N ALA A 33 -44.33 -11.67 0.04
CA ALA A 33 -45.07 -10.73 0.87
C ALA A 33 -44.52 -9.30 0.70
N ILE A 34 -43.20 -9.15 0.59
CA ILE A 34 -42.52 -7.86 0.40
C ILE A 34 -42.91 -7.22 -0.95
N ASP A 35 -42.88 -7.99 -2.04
CA ASP A 35 -43.21 -7.48 -3.39
C ASP A 35 -44.67 -6.99 -3.50
N LYS A 36 -45.54 -7.45 -2.59
CA LYS A 36 -46.96 -7.05 -2.51
C LYS A 36 -47.18 -5.86 -1.56
N MET A 37 -46.16 -5.43 -0.83
CA MET A 37 -46.24 -4.24 0.03
C MET A 37 -45.93 -2.99 -0.80
N GLU A 38 -46.88 -2.08 -0.91
CA GLU A 38 -46.60 -0.73 -1.36
C GLU A 38 -45.92 0.05 -0.23
N LEU A 39 -44.63 0.32 -0.39
CA LEU A 39 -43.78 0.96 0.62
C LEU A 39 -43.98 2.49 0.60
N ALA A 40 -45.15 2.96 0.99
CA ALA A 40 -45.40 4.36 1.32
C ALA A 40 -45.44 4.51 2.86
N ASP A 41 -44.74 5.52 3.40
CA ASP A 41 -44.67 5.94 4.82
C ASP A 41 -44.34 4.87 5.93
N LYS A 42 -43.46 5.25 6.88
CA LYS A 42 -43.06 4.42 8.03
C LYS A 42 -44.25 3.98 8.89
N LYS A 43 -45.29 4.82 9.02
CA LYS A 43 -46.49 4.48 9.82
C LYS A 43 -47.36 3.41 9.15
N GLU A 44 -47.46 3.42 7.82
CA GLU A 44 -48.26 2.45 7.07
C GLU A 44 -47.58 1.08 7.02
N GLN A 45 -46.24 1.06 6.96
CA GLN A 45 -45.44 -0.15 7.08
C GLN A 45 -45.68 -0.89 8.41
N LEU A 46 -45.61 -0.18 9.54
CA LEU A 46 -45.88 -0.76 10.88
C LEU A 46 -47.29 -1.36 10.97
N ALA A 47 -48.30 -0.67 10.42
CA ALA A 47 -49.67 -1.16 10.41
C ALA A 47 -49.89 -2.37 9.48
N ALA A 48 -49.14 -2.46 8.38
CA ALA A 48 -49.17 -3.61 7.47
C ALA A 48 -48.50 -4.85 8.10
N ILE A 49 -47.43 -4.67 8.87
CA ILE A 49 -46.72 -5.75 9.59
C ILE A 49 -47.61 -6.36 10.67
N ASP A 50 -48.32 -5.54 11.46
CA ASP A 50 -49.26 -6.02 12.49
C ASP A 50 -50.41 -6.85 11.91
N LYS A 51 -50.88 -6.52 10.69
CA LYS A 51 -51.94 -7.27 10.00
C LYS A 51 -51.50 -8.63 9.48
N LEU A 52 -50.21 -8.85 9.26
CA LEU A 52 -49.69 -10.09 8.69
C LEU A 52 -49.52 -11.21 9.70
N ASN A 53 -49.36 -10.91 11.00
CA ASN A 53 -49.27 -11.95 12.02
C ASN A 53 -49.80 -11.51 13.40
N PRO A 54 -51.02 -11.92 13.78
CA PRO A 54 -51.62 -11.58 15.08
C PRO A 54 -50.93 -12.26 16.28
N LYS A 55 -49.98 -13.18 16.06
CA LYS A 55 -49.18 -13.83 17.12
C LYS A 55 -47.80 -13.20 17.34
N GLY A 56 -47.51 -12.08 16.67
CA GLY A 56 -46.21 -11.41 16.65
C GLY A 56 -45.40 -11.80 15.41
N ALA A 57 -45.02 -10.81 14.60
CA ALA A 57 -44.17 -11.01 13.45
C ALA A 57 -42.70 -11.10 13.86
N ASN A 58 -41.99 -12.12 13.37
CA ASN A 58 -40.53 -12.10 13.37
C ASN A 58 -40.07 -11.12 12.29
N ILE A 59 -39.37 -10.09 12.73
CA ILE A 59 -38.94 -8.94 11.93
C ILE A 59 -37.44 -9.07 11.67
N VAL A 60 -37.03 -8.85 10.43
CA VAL A 60 -35.61 -8.72 10.06
C VAL A 60 -35.35 -7.38 9.39
N SER A 61 -34.21 -6.78 9.73
CA SER A 61 -33.67 -5.61 9.04
C SER A 61 -33.03 -6.06 7.73
N PHE A 62 -33.47 -5.51 6.61
CA PHE A 62 -32.86 -5.77 5.30
C PHE A 62 -32.57 -4.46 4.57
N THR A 63 -31.58 -4.51 3.69
CA THR A 63 -31.17 -3.41 2.82
C THR A 63 -31.63 -3.71 1.40
N ILE A 64 -32.35 -2.78 0.79
CA ILE A 64 -32.73 -2.86 -0.63
C ILE A 64 -31.70 -2.09 -1.45
N LEU A 65 -31.22 -2.70 -2.53
CA LEU A 65 -30.27 -2.12 -3.48
C LEU A 65 -30.94 -2.13 -4.86
N GLN A 66 -31.20 -0.95 -5.42
CA GLN A 66 -31.99 -0.79 -6.66
C GLN A 66 -31.13 -0.60 -7.90
N SER A 67 -29.83 -0.38 -7.73
CA SER A 67 -28.89 -0.16 -8.84
C SER A 67 -27.54 -0.85 -8.62
N LEU A 68 -26.82 -1.09 -9.71
CA LEU A 68 -25.45 -1.60 -9.66
C LEU A 68 -24.53 -0.67 -8.85
N ASN A 69 -24.74 0.65 -8.94
CA ASN A 69 -23.95 1.63 -8.21
C ASN A 69 -24.18 1.54 -6.69
N GLU A 70 -25.42 1.36 -6.25
CA GLU A 70 -25.75 1.12 -4.84
C GLU A 70 -25.12 -0.17 -4.34
N PHE A 71 -25.19 -1.24 -5.13
CA PHE A 71 -24.55 -2.51 -4.79
C PHE A 71 -23.04 -2.37 -4.61
N LEU A 72 -22.36 -1.74 -5.57
CA LEU A 72 -20.91 -1.53 -5.51
C LEU A 72 -20.51 -0.67 -4.30
N TYR A 73 -21.27 0.37 -3.98
CA TYR A 73 -21.01 1.19 -2.81
C TYR A 73 -21.25 0.44 -1.50
N PHE A 74 -22.37 -0.28 -1.39
CA PHE A 74 -22.69 -1.07 -0.21
C PHE A 74 -21.59 -2.10 0.04
N GLU A 75 -21.23 -2.87 -0.97
CA GLU A 75 -20.17 -3.88 -0.88
C GLU A 75 -18.83 -3.23 -0.52
N PHE A 76 -18.46 -2.13 -1.16
CA PHE A 76 -17.22 -1.41 -0.81
C PHE A 76 -17.21 -0.95 0.65
N THR A 77 -18.34 -0.46 1.15
CA THR A 77 -18.49 0.00 2.55
C THR A 77 -18.40 -1.16 3.53
N GLU A 78 -19.06 -2.29 3.24
CA GLU A 78 -18.97 -3.50 4.07
C GLU A 78 -17.54 -4.06 4.09
N LEU A 79 -16.85 -4.08 2.95
CA LEU A 79 -15.43 -4.44 2.89
C LEU A 79 -14.58 -3.52 3.77
N LEU A 80 -14.81 -2.20 3.74
CA LEU A 80 -14.09 -1.26 4.62
C LEU A 80 -14.36 -1.56 6.10
N LYS A 81 -15.62 -1.85 6.49
CA LYS A 81 -15.97 -2.25 7.88
C LYS A 81 -15.27 -3.54 8.30
N GLN A 82 -15.09 -4.49 7.38
CA GLN A 82 -14.34 -5.73 7.60
C GLN A 82 -12.82 -5.53 7.63
N GLY A 83 -12.33 -4.29 7.49
CA GLY A 83 -10.91 -3.95 7.59
C GLY A 83 -10.16 -3.95 6.27
N LEU A 84 -10.86 -3.94 5.13
CA LEU A 84 -10.24 -3.64 3.84
C LEU A 84 -9.61 -2.25 3.91
N ARG A 85 -8.32 -2.17 3.59
CA ARG A 85 -7.59 -0.89 3.56
C ARG A 85 -7.16 -0.59 2.13
N VAL A 86 -7.54 0.59 1.65
CA VAL A 86 -7.24 1.07 0.30
C VAL A 86 -6.34 2.30 0.38
N ARG A 87 -5.32 2.38 -0.47
CA ARG A 87 -4.41 3.53 -0.57
C ARG A 87 -4.19 3.93 -2.01
N LYS A 88 -3.83 5.19 -2.22
CA LYS A 88 -3.33 5.71 -3.51
C LYS A 88 -1.83 5.46 -3.60
N CYS A 89 -1.38 4.79 -4.67
CA CYS A 89 0.05 4.54 -4.90
C CYS A 89 0.79 5.86 -5.14
N ARG A 90 1.86 6.13 -4.39
CA ARG A 90 2.66 7.36 -4.56
C ARG A 90 3.46 7.39 -5.87
N ASN A 91 3.70 6.25 -6.50
CA ASN A 91 4.40 6.16 -7.79
C ASN A 91 3.45 6.35 -8.99
N CYS A 92 2.46 5.47 -9.15
CA CYS A 92 1.58 5.47 -10.33
C CYS A 92 0.22 6.17 -10.13
N GLY A 93 -0.06 6.71 -8.95
CA GLY A 93 -1.29 7.46 -8.65
C GLY A 93 -2.57 6.62 -8.60
N ARG A 94 -2.54 5.33 -8.92
CA ARG A 94 -3.72 4.45 -8.90
C ARG A 94 -3.97 3.89 -7.50
N TYR A 95 -5.24 3.66 -7.16
CA TYR A 95 -5.61 2.99 -5.91
C TYR A 95 -5.19 1.51 -5.90
N PHE A 96 -4.96 0.97 -4.70
CA PHE A 96 -4.65 -0.44 -4.45
C PHE A 96 -5.07 -0.86 -3.04
N VAL A 97 -5.37 -2.15 -2.89
CA VAL A 97 -5.70 -2.78 -1.60
C VAL A 97 -4.42 -3.21 -0.88
N LEU A 98 -4.34 -2.92 0.42
CA LEU A 98 -3.27 -3.38 1.30
C LEU A 98 -3.48 -4.86 1.64
N LYS A 99 -2.58 -5.73 1.17
CA LYS A 99 -2.62 -7.19 1.43
C LYS A 99 -2.15 -7.58 2.83
N SER A 100 -1.31 -6.76 3.47
CA SER A 100 -0.72 -7.05 4.79
C SER A 100 -0.96 -5.92 5.77
N LYS A 101 -0.83 -6.20 7.07
CA LYS A 101 -0.95 -5.19 8.14
C LYS A 101 0.09 -4.07 8.01
N HIS A 102 1.24 -4.35 7.41
CA HIS A 102 2.31 -3.39 7.19
C HIS A 102 1.85 -2.20 6.35
N GLU A 103 2.28 -1.01 6.77
CA GLU A 103 2.10 0.19 5.98
C GLU A 103 2.95 0.14 4.72
N THR A 104 2.30 0.13 3.56
CA THR A 104 2.97 0.35 2.27
C THR A 104 2.30 1.51 1.54
N PHE A 105 3.11 2.28 0.80
CA PHE A 105 2.68 3.44 0.02
C PHE A 105 2.70 3.18 -1.50
N TYR A 106 3.14 1.99 -1.90
CA TYR A 106 3.35 1.62 -3.30
C TYR A 106 2.67 0.28 -3.61
N CYS A 107 2.02 0.18 -4.77
CA CYS A 107 1.35 -1.04 -5.21
C CYS A 107 2.34 -2.06 -5.82
N ASP A 108 1.88 -3.29 -6.05
CA ASP A 108 2.68 -4.36 -6.68
C ASP A 108 2.70 -4.33 -8.21
N ARG A 109 2.04 -3.35 -8.85
CA ARG A 109 2.02 -3.25 -10.32
C ARG A 109 3.42 -3.01 -10.89
N THR A 110 3.74 -3.73 -11.95
CA THR A 110 4.95 -3.60 -12.76
C THR A 110 4.79 -2.47 -13.79
N ALA A 111 5.81 -1.63 -13.91
CA ALA A 111 5.91 -0.61 -14.95
C ALA A 111 6.56 -1.18 -16.22
N GLU A 112 6.62 -0.39 -17.30
CA GLU A 112 7.17 -0.81 -18.60
C GLU A 112 8.64 -1.28 -18.52
N ASN A 113 9.40 -0.72 -17.57
CA ASN A 113 10.80 -1.10 -17.32
C ASN A 113 10.97 -2.42 -16.55
N GLY A 114 9.89 -3.19 -16.34
CA GLY A 114 9.91 -4.45 -15.61
C GLY A 114 10.02 -4.32 -14.08
N LEU A 115 10.10 -3.09 -13.54
CA LEU A 115 10.18 -2.84 -12.10
C LEU A 115 8.81 -2.59 -11.49
N THR A 116 8.60 -3.06 -10.26
CA THR A 116 7.36 -2.79 -9.51
C THR A 116 7.36 -1.37 -8.95
N CYS A 117 6.17 -0.80 -8.74
CA CYS A 117 6.04 0.50 -8.09
C CYS A 117 6.69 0.52 -6.70
N LYS A 118 6.70 -0.62 -5.98
CA LYS A 118 7.44 -0.77 -4.71
C LYS A 118 8.95 -0.64 -4.89
N ALA A 119 9.53 -1.31 -5.89
CA ALA A 119 10.97 -1.23 -6.16
C ALA A 119 11.38 0.20 -6.54
N ILE A 120 10.60 0.85 -7.40
CA ILE A 120 10.82 2.24 -7.83
C ILE A 120 10.71 3.19 -6.64
N GLY A 121 9.63 3.06 -5.85
CA GLY A 121 9.38 3.90 -4.68
C GLY A 121 10.45 3.78 -3.61
N ASN A 122 10.83 2.55 -3.25
CA ASN A 122 11.90 2.29 -2.28
C ASN A 122 13.23 2.87 -2.73
N LYS A 123 13.56 2.74 -4.02
CA LYS A 123 14.79 3.33 -4.59
C LYS A 123 14.76 4.85 -4.55
N ALA A 124 13.65 5.48 -4.91
CA ALA A 124 13.50 6.93 -4.86
C ALA A 124 13.61 7.46 -3.43
N GLU A 125 12.97 6.81 -2.47
CA GLU A 125 13.02 7.20 -1.05
C GLU A 125 14.43 6.99 -0.46
N TYR A 126 15.12 5.90 -0.84
CA TYR A 126 16.53 5.70 -0.51
C TYR A 126 17.41 6.84 -1.04
N LEU A 127 17.27 7.18 -2.33
CA LEU A 127 18.06 8.26 -2.94
C LEU A 127 17.77 9.62 -2.32
N LYS A 128 16.52 9.86 -1.90
CA LYS A 128 16.16 11.09 -1.18
C LYS A 128 16.85 11.17 0.18
N LYS A 129 16.76 10.11 0.99
CA LYS A 129 17.45 10.04 2.29
C LYS A 129 18.96 10.16 2.15
N LEU A 130 19.51 9.55 1.11
CA LEU A 130 20.92 9.66 0.76
C LEU A 130 21.33 11.10 0.42
N ALA A 131 20.49 11.85 -0.31
CA ALA A 131 20.76 13.24 -0.65
C ALA A 131 20.66 14.18 0.55
N GLU A 132 19.86 13.82 1.56
CA GLU A 132 19.74 14.56 2.83
C GLU A 132 20.93 14.31 3.78
N ASP A 133 21.62 13.17 3.64
CA ASP A 133 22.75 12.74 4.48
C ASP A 133 24.07 12.85 3.71
N ALA A 134 24.74 14.00 3.82
CA ALA A 134 25.98 14.29 3.10
C ALA A 134 27.08 13.22 3.29
N PRO A 135 27.30 12.67 4.50
CA PRO A 135 28.23 11.55 4.71
C PRO A 135 27.89 10.28 3.92
N LEU A 136 26.61 9.89 3.86
CA LEU A 136 26.20 8.74 3.05
C LEU A 136 26.36 9.00 1.55
N LEU A 137 26.11 10.24 1.11
CA LEU A 137 26.34 10.64 -0.27
C LEU A 137 27.83 10.52 -0.65
N ASP A 138 28.73 10.96 0.24
CA ASP A 138 30.17 10.82 0.07
C ASP A 138 30.62 9.36 0.05
N TYR A 139 30.04 8.51 0.89
CA TYR A 139 30.24 7.06 0.83
C TYR A 139 29.94 6.49 -0.56
N GLU A 140 28.78 6.81 -1.15
CA GLU A 140 28.41 6.31 -2.47
C GLU A 140 29.36 6.81 -3.57
N ARG A 141 29.83 8.07 -3.46
CA ARG A 141 30.82 8.65 -4.36
C ARG A 141 32.15 7.90 -4.27
N ILE A 142 32.67 7.69 -3.06
CA ILE A 142 33.94 6.99 -2.80
C ILE A 142 33.83 5.53 -3.28
N TYR A 143 32.73 4.84 -2.96
CA TYR A 143 32.50 3.46 -3.39
C TYR A 143 32.54 3.30 -4.91
N LYS A 144 31.88 4.19 -5.65
CA LYS A 144 31.94 4.20 -7.13
C LYS A 144 33.35 4.48 -7.64
N ALA A 145 34.09 5.38 -7.01
CA ALA A 145 35.47 5.67 -7.38
C ALA A 145 36.40 4.46 -7.17
N HIS A 146 36.28 3.78 -6.03
CA HIS A 146 37.03 2.55 -5.73
C HIS A 146 36.64 1.40 -6.67
N TYR A 147 35.36 1.24 -6.97
CA TYR A 147 34.90 0.23 -7.93
C TYR A 147 35.46 0.50 -9.33
N ALA A 148 35.40 1.75 -9.81
CA ALA A 148 35.95 2.12 -11.10
C ALA A 148 37.49 1.94 -11.15
N LYS A 149 38.20 2.23 -10.05
CA LYS A 149 39.64 1.97 -9.92
C LYS A 149 39.92 0.47 -10.02
N MET A 150 39.20 -0.34 -9.25
CA MET A 150 39.34 -1.80 -9.28
C MET A 150 39.10 -2.37 -10.68
N MET A 151 38.07 -1.92 -11.41
CA MET A 151 37.83 -2.38 -12.78
C MET A 151 38.99 -2.01 -13.73
N ARG A 152 39.59 -0.82 -13.57
CA ARG A 152 40.75 -0.40 -14.39
C ARG A 152 42.01 -1.19 -14.07
N ASP A 153 42.22 -1.51 -12.80
CA ASP A 153 43.40 -2.24 -12.34
C ASP A 153 43.27 -3.73 -12.65
N GLU A 154 42.09 -4.32 -12.47
CA GLU A 154 41.77 -5.70 -12.85
C GLU A 154 41.95 -5.94 -14.35
N ALA A 155 41.61 -4.97 -15.20
CA ALA A 155 41.84 -5.05 -16.65
C ALA A 155 43.33 -5.07 -17.04
N LYS A 156 44.23 -4.63 -16.15
CA LYS A 156 45.70 -4.69 -16.34
C LYS A 156 46.31 -5.94 -15.72
N GLU A 157 45.59 -6.60 -14.83
CA GLU A 157 46.02 -7.85 -14.23
C GLU A 157 45.72 -9.00 -15.20
N MET A 158 46.64 -9.95 -15.28
CA MET A 158 46.42 -11.22 -15.98
C MET A 158 46.56 -12.32 -14.93
N PRO A 159 45.49 -12.59 -14.16
CA PRO A 159 45.53 -13.61 -13.13
C PRO A 159 45.75 -14.98 -13.78
N ALA A 160 46.45 -15.89 -13.10
CA ALA A 160 46.42 -17.31 -13.47
C ALA A 160 44.96 -17.81 -13.47
N ASP A 161 44.61 -18.75 -14.37
CA ASP A 161 43.25 -19.10 -14.82
C ASP A 161 42.17 -19.24 -13.73
N ASP A 162 42.54 -19.48 -12.46
CA ASP A 162 41.61 -19.70 -11.36
C ASP A 162 41.76 -18.74 -10.15
N LYS A 163 42.61 -17.70 -10.22
CA LYS A 163 42.87 -16.80 -9.07
C LYS A 163 42.21 -15.43 -9.24
N ILE A 164 41.49 -15.01 -8.20
CA ILE A 164 41.04 -13.62 -8.07
C ILE A 164 42.27 -12.70 -8.02
N GLY A 165 42.31 -11.72 -8.93
CA GLY A 165 43.34 -10.70 -9.03
C GLY A 165 43.52 -9.86 -7.76
N ALA A 166 44.70 -9.24 -7.61
CA ALA A 166 45.04 -8.46 -6.42
C ALA A 166 44.13 -7.22 -6.29
N ALA A 167 43.80 -6.57 -7.41
CA ALA A 167 42.89 -5.43 -7.47
C ALA A 167 41.49 -5.77 -6.92
N ARG A 168 40.93 -6.92 -7.33
CA ARG A 168 39.62 -7.37 -6.84
C ARG A 168 39.67 -7.71 -5.35
N LYS A 169 40.73 -8.39 -4.88
CA LYS A 169 40.91 -8.71 -3.45
C LYS A 169 40.98 -7.46 -2.58
N ALA A 170 41.80 -6.49 -2.98
CA ALA A 170 41.94 -5.22 -2.28
C ALA A 170 40.60 -4.47 -2.20
N PHE A 171 39.87 -4.42 -3.31
CA PHE A 171 38.52 -3.84 -3.34
C PHE A 171 37.55 -4.57 -2.43
N THR A 172 37.52 -5.91 -2.45
CA THR A 172 36.60 -6.67 -1.58
C THR A 172 36.88 -6.43 -0.10
N PHE A 173 38.14 -6.38 0.30
CA PHE A 173 38.53 -6.11 1.69
C PHE A 173 38.11 -4.70 2.12
N TRP A 174 38.41 -3.69 1.30
CA TRP A 174 37.98 -2.33 1.53
C TRP A 174 36.45 -2.21 1.55
N ALA A 175 35.74 -2.84 0.61
CA ALA A 175 34.29 -2.76 0.49
C ALA A 175 33.57 -3.36 1.70
N GLU A 176 34.07 -4.47 2.26
CA GLU A 176 33.50 -5.02 3.50
C GLU A 176 33.72 -4.08 4.70
N THR A 177 34.90 -3.48 4.80
CA THR A 177 35.21 -2.50 5.86
C THR A 177 34.34 -1.24 5.75
N ALA A 178 34.17 -0.72 4.53
CA ALA A 178 33.35 0.43 4.24
C ALA A 178 31.85 0.15 4.48
N LYS A 179 31.35 -1.04 4.11
CA LYS A 179 29.97 -1.47 4.41
C LYS A 179 29.74 -1.55 5.91
N GLU A 180 30.70 -2.06 6.67
CA GLU A 180 30.61 -2.13 8.13
C GLU A 180 30.58 -0.74 8.76
N ALA A 181 31.46 0.16 8.34
CA ALA A 181 31.44 1.56 8.79
C ALA A 181 30.08 2.23 8.50
N ARG A 182 29.50 1.99 7.31
CA ARG A 182 28.16 2.47 6.96
C ARG A 182 27.08 1.89 7.87
N ARG A 183 27.14 0.60 8.20
CA ARG A 183 26.19 -0.03 9.14
C ARG A 183 26.26 0.64 10.51
N GLN A 184 27.47 0.89 11.02
CA GLN A 184 27.67 1.55 12.32
C GLN A 184 27.20 3.00 12.32
N TYR A 185 27.46 3.76 11.25
CA TYR A 185 27.00 5.14 11.12
C TYR A 185 25.47 5.23 11.07
N VAL A 186 24.82 4.40 10.24
CA VAL A 186 23.34 4.37 10.14
C VAL A 186 22.68 3.92 11.45
N ALA A 187 23.35 3.08 12.24
CA ALA A 187 22.89 2.69 13.57
C ALA A 187 23.15 3.77 14.65
N GLY A 188 23.80 4.89 14.31
CA GLY A 188 24.17 5.95 15.24
C GLY A 188 25.37 5.63 16.14
N GLY A 189 26.15 4.59 15.81
CA GLY A 189 27.27 4.11 16.63
C GLY A 189 28.59 4.83 16.40
N ILE A 190 28.73 5.60 15.32
CA ILE A 190 29.92 6.42 15.02
C ILE A 190 29.50 7.80 14.51
N SER A 191 30.31 8.82 14.78
CA SER A 191 30.08 10.18 14.29
C SER A 191 30.39 10.32 12.80
N GLU A 192 29.90 11.39 12.17
CA GLU A 192 30.21 11.75 10.79
C GLU A 192 31.73 11.82 10.52
N THR A 193 32.49 12.44 11.42
CA THR A 193 33.95 12.56 11.28
C THR A 193 34.67 11.22 11.37
N GLU A 194 34.16 10.31 12.21
CA GLU A 194 34.72 8.96 12.35
C GLU A 194 34.35 8.10 11.15
N PHE A 195 33.13 8.25 10.62
CA PHE A 195 32.71 7.58 9.40
C PHE A 195 33.57 8.01 8.20
N ALA A 196 33.79 9.31 8.00
CA ALA A 196 34.65 9.83 6.93
C ALA A 196 36.08 9.26 7.01
N LYS A 197 36.70 9.25 8.20
CA LYS A 197 38.04 8.66 8.41
C LYS A 197 38.11 7.19 8.01
N ARG A 198 37.07 6.41 8.31
CA ARG A 198 37.02 4.99 7.94
C ARG A 198 36.85 4.73 6.45
N LEU A 199 36.36 5.70 5.69
CA LEU A 199 36.29 5.62 4.23
C LEU A 199 37.61 5.99 3.57
N GLU A 200 38.41 6.83 4.21
CA GLU A 200 39.73 7.29 3.74
C GLU A 200 40.89 6.39 4.17
N LEU A 201 40.67 5.48 5.13
CA LEU A 201 41.71 4.54 5.61
C LEU A 201 42.17 3.61 4.46
N GLN A 202 43.37 3.92 3.95
CA GLN A 202 44.18 3.16 3.00
C GLN A 202 44.92 2.00 3.69
#